data_AF-A0AAI9VIK2-F1
#
_entry.id   AF-A0AAI9VIK2-F1
#
_cell.length_a   1.000
_cell.length_b   1.000
_cell.length_c   1.000
_cell.angle_alpha   90.00
_cell.angle_beta   90.00
_cell.angle_gamma   90.00
#
_symmetry.space_group_name_H-M   'P 1'
#
loop_
_entity.id
_entity.type
_entity.pdbx_description
1 polymer ?
#
loop_
_entity_poly.entity_id
_entity_poly.type
_entity_poly.pdbx_seq_one_letter_code
_entity_poly.pdbx_strand_id
1 'polypeptide(L)'
;MNFNFGRSIDPSQTGGSSSFGLIVELFEGKTLPELWHLPHFFVDVEDDAALHVAAAILPDVEGERIFAFAYPMNWDIILDILRKQNPGRKFADNFHNDEYPVTVKPIARAESLLKRLGRPGWISLEQSIAINTEHLKTLDVA
;
A
#
# COMPACT_ATOMS: atom_id res chain seq x y z
N MET A 1 -8.25 9.43 -1.67
CA MET A 1 -7.54 9.35 -0.37
C MET A 1 -6.26 8.54 -0.58
N ASN A 2 -5.26 8.62 0.31
CA ASN A 2 -4.01 7.87 0.19
C ASN A 2 -3.92 6.80 1.29
N PHE A 3 -3.71 5.54 0.90
CA PHE A 3 -3.52 4.43 1.81
C PHE A 3 -2.06 4.05 1.93
N ASN A 4 -1.66 3.72 3.16
CA ASN A 4 -0.34 3.20 3.47
C ASN A 4 -0.43 1.69 3.69
N PHE A 5 0.27 0.90 2.87
CA PHE A 5 0.43 -0.54 3.10
C PHE A 5 1.91 -0.92 3.21
N GLY A 6 2.17 -2.16 3.57
CA GLY A 6 3.51 -2.71 3.70
C GLY A 6 3.70 -3.42 5.03
N ARG A 7 4.96 -3.53 5.47
CA ARG A 7 5.34 -4.33 6.64
C ARG A 7 4.77 -3.75 7.94
N SER A 8 4.21 -4.63 8.78
CA SER A 8 3.99 -4.30 10.19
C SER A 8 5.23 -4.66 11.01
N ILE A 9 5.58 -3.80 11.98
CA ILE A 9 6.67 -4.06 12.93
C ILE A 9 6.32 -5.26 13.84
N ASP A 10 5.06 -5.40 14.22
CA ASP A 10 4.56 -6.49 15.05
C ASP A 10 3.15 -6.92 14.60
N PRO A 11 3.06 -7.74 13.53
CA PRO A 11 1.77 -8.17 13.00
C PRO A 11 0.96 -8.99 14.01
N SER A 12 1.59 -9.66 14.97
CA SER A 12 0.88 -10.46 15.97
C SER A 12 0.03 -9.61 16.92
N GLN A 13 0.48 -8.37 17.21
CA GLN A 13 -0.23 -7.43 18.08
C GLN A 13 -1.00 -6.37 17.31
N THR A 14 -0.60 -6.06 16.07
CA THR A 14 -1.15 -4.93 15.29
C THR A 14 -1.86 -5.36 14.01
N GLY A 15 -1.91 -6.65 13.70
CA GLY A 15 -2.39 -7.16 12.41
C GLY A 15 -3.85 -6.83 12.09
N GLY A 16 -4.67 -6.52 13.09
CA GLY A 16 -6.07 -6.10 12.89
C GLY A 16 -6.28 -4.58 12.86
N SER A 17 -5.23 -3.76 12.82
CA SER A 17 -5.35 -2.31 12.99
C SER A 17 -5.02 -1.51 11.72
N SER A 18 -5.62 -0.32 11.58
CA SER A 18 -5.37 0.63 10.49
C SER A 18 -5.63 0.07 9.07
N SER A 19 -4.98 0.66 8.05
CA SER A 19 -5.02 0.17 6.67
C SER A 19 -4.38 -1.21 6.48
N PHE A 20 -3.45 -1.59 7.36
CA PHE A 20 -2.88 -2.94 7.38
C PHE A 20 -3.97 -4.01 7.56
N GLY A 21 -4.87 -3.81 8.53
CA GLY A 21 -5.96 -4.74 8.81
C GLY A 21 -6.92 -4.92 7.63
N LEU A 22 -7.10 -3.92 6.77
CA LEU A 22 -7.96 -4.07 5.58
C LEU A 22 -7.41 -5.14 4.62
N ILE A 23 -6.10 -5.23 4.47
CA ILE A 23 -5.47 -6.27 3.64
C ILE A 23 -5.60 -7.65 4.30
N VAL A 24 -5.52 -7.71 5.63
CA VAL A 24 -5.77 -8.96 6.38
C VAL A 24 -7.21 -9.45 6.20
N GLU A 25 -8.21 -8.58 6.30
CA GLU A 25 -9.62 -8.94 6.07
C GLU A 25 -9.83 -9.49 4.65
N LEU A 26 -9.23 -8.86 3.63
CA LEU A 26 -9.25 -9.36 2.25
C LEU A 26 -8.54 -10.71 2.12
N PHE A 27 -7.41 -10.90 2.81
CA PHE A 27 -6.66 -12.16 2.81
C PHE A 27 -7.43 -13.32 3.47
N GLU A 28 -8.27 -13.02 4.45
CA GLU A 28 -9.20 -13.94 5.10
C GLU A 28 -10.44 -14.25 4.24
N GLY A 29 -10.54 -13.66 3.04
CA GLY A 29 -11.61 -13.92 2.08
C GLY A 29 -12.87 -13.09 2.32
N LYS A 30 -12.77 -12.00 3.09
CA LYS A 30 -13.88 -11.08 3.34
C LYS A 30 -13.87 -9.92 2.35
N THR A 31 -14.98 -9.21 2.23
CA THR A 31 -15.06 -7.90 1.58
C THR A 31 -14.94 -6.79 2.62
N LEU A 32 -14.79 -5.54 2.16
CA LEU A 32 -14.75 -4.38 3.05
C LEU A 32 -16.14 -3.73 3.18
N PRO A 33 -16.40 -2.99 4.28
CA PRO A 33 -17.59 -2.13 4.38
C PRO A 33 -17.64 -1.06 3.29
N GLU A 34 -18.86 -0.65 2.90
CA GLU A 34 -19.11 0.35 1.84
C GLU A 34 -18.41 1.69 2.08
N LEU A 35 -18.15 2.06 3.34
CA LEU A 35 -17.35 3.25 3.68
C LEU A 35 -15.96 3.27 3.01
N TRP A 36 -15.43 2.11 2.66
CA TRP A 36 -14.14 1.97 2.00
C TRP A 36 -14.23 1.92 0.47
N HIS A 37 -15.43 1.83 -0.11
CA HIS A 37 -15.69 1.71 -1.56
C HIS A 37 -15.52 3.04 -2.29
N LEU A 38 -14.29 3.54 -2.29
CA LEU A 38 -13.86 4.65 -3.11
C LEU A 38 -12.56 4.23 -3.81
N PRO A 39 -12.23 4.81 -4.96
CA PRO A 39 -10.89 4.64 -5.51
C PRO A 39 -9.88 5.39 -4.63
N HIS A 40 -8.68 4.84 -4.49
CA HIS A 40 -7.63 5.41 -3.65
C HIS A 40 -6.30 5.50 -4.38
N PHE A 41 -5.36 6.25 -3.80
CA PHE A 41 -3.95 6.06 -4.06
C PHE A 41 -3.34 5.21 -2.98
N PHE A 42 -2.19 4.64 -3.30
CA PHE A 42 -1.37 3.84 -2.42
C PHE A 42 0.05 4.44 -2.33
N VAL A 43 0.68 4.28 -1.16
CA VAL A 43 2.13 4.36 -0.97
C VAL A 43 2.58 3.30 0.04
N ASP A 44 3.78 2.77 -0.15
CA ASP A 44 4.37 1.85 0.82
C ASP A 44 4.86 2.59 2.08
N VAL A 45 4.65 2.01 3.25
CA VAL A 45 5.06 2.60 4.55
C VAL A 45 6.56 2.90 4.61
N GLU A 46 7.42 2.11 3.97
CA GLU A 46 8.87 2.37 3.94
C GLU A 46 9.23 3.52 3.00
N ASP A 47 8.48 3.72 1.92
CA ASP A 47 8.65 4.88 1.06
C ASP A 47 8.14 6.16 1.74
N ASP A 48 6.99 6.10 2.43
CA ASP A 48 6.49 7.24 3.19
C ASP A 48 7.48 7.63 4.30
N ALA A 49 8.03 6.65 5.03
CA ALA A 49 9.10 6.89 5.99
C ALA A 49 10.35 7.53 5.35
N ALA A 50 10.78 7.04 4.19
CA ALA A 50 11.92 7.60 3.47
C ALA A 50 11.66 9.05 3.02
N LEU A 51 10.43 9.40 2.62
CA LEU A 51 10.06 10.77 2.26
C LEU A 51 10.11 11.72 3.46
N HIS A 52 9.72 11.25 4.65
CA HIS A 52 9.89 12.02 5.88
C HIS A 52 11.37 12.25 6.20
N VAL A 53 12.23 11.24 6.00
CA VAL A 53 13.69 11.39 6.14
C VAL A 53 14.22 12.41 5.13
N ALA A 54 13.79 12.33 3.86
CA ALA A 54 14.20 13.27 2.82
C ALA A 54 13.86 14.71 3.20
N ALA A 55 12.64 14.95 3.72
CA ALA A 55 12.21 16.25 4.21
C ALA A 55 13.03 16.76 5.40
N ALA A 56 13.53 15.86 6.24
CA ALA A 56 14.30 16.23 7.42
C ALA A 56 15.77 16.56 7.12
N ILE A 57 16.39 15.89 6.14
CA ILE A 57 17.86 15.94 5.95
C ILE A 57 18.31 16.66 4.68
N LEU A 58 17.45 16.80 3.67
CA LEU A 58 17.84 17.42 2.41
C LEU A 58 17.62 18.94 2.49
N PRO A 59 18.68 19.75 2.42
CA PRO A 59 18.59 21.19 2.67
C PRO A 59 17.78 21.96 1.62
N ASP A 60 17.55 21.38 0.44
CA ASP A 60 16.74 21.96 -0.64
C ASP A 60 15.26 21.52 -0.60
N VAL A 61 14.86 20.73 0.40
CA VAL A 61 13.47 20.33 0.64
C VAL A 61 12.89 21.26 1.70
N GLU A 62 12.52 22.48 1.29
CA GLU A 62 12.03 23.52 2.19
C GLU A 62 10.72 24.12 1.67
N GLY A 63 9.74 24.29 2.57
CA GLY A 63 8.47 24.97 2.24
C GLY A 63 7.63 24.27 1.17
N GLU A 64 7.91 23.00 0.85
CA GLU A 64 7.21 22.24 -0.18
C GLU A 64 6.31 21.13 0.39
N ARG A 65 5.30 20.76 -0.39
CA ARG A 65 4.43 19.60 -0.10
C ARG A 65 4.92 18.41 -0.92
N ILE A 66 5.28 17.33 -0.24
CA ILE A 66 5.68 16.07 -0.88
C ILE A 66 4.43 15.20 -1.05
N PHE A 67 4.14 14.81 -2.29
CA PHE A 67 2.95 14.02 -2.62
C PHE A 67 3.31 12.53 -2.70
N ALA A 68 3.15 11.83 -1.58
CA ALA A 68 3.34 10.38 -1.45
C ALA A 68 2.20 9.56 -2.10
N PHE A 69 2.01 9.73 -3.40
CA PHE A 69 0.92 9.11 -4.18
C PHE A 69 1.53 8.18 -5.23
N ALA A 70 1.95 6.97 -4.86
CA ALA A 70 2.75 6.10 -5.72
C ALA A 70 1.93 5.56 -6.91
N TYR A 71 0.80 4.90 -6.62
CA TYR A 71 -0.06 4.29 -7.65
C TYR A 71 -1.54 4.44 -7.31
N PRO A 72 -2.43 4.68 -8.28
CA PRO A 72 -3.87 4.53 -8.08
C PRO A 72 -4.22 3.06 -7.84
N MET A 73 -5.23 2.81 -7.02
CA MET A 73 -5.73 1.48 -6.72
C MET A 73 -7.24 1.49 -6.46
N ASN A 74 -7.84 0.31 -6.60
CA ASN A 74 -9.16 -0.04 -6.10
C ASN A 74 -9.08 -1.44 -5.50
N TRP A 75 -10.16 -1.90 -4.87
CA TRP A 75 -10.12 -3.17 -4.13
C TRP A 75 -10.05 -4.40 -5.03
N ASP A 76 -10.60 -4.33 -6.25
CA ASP A 76 -10.48 -5.40 -7.24
C ASP A 76 -9.02 -5.62 -7.65
N ILE A 77 -8.23 -4.55 -7.83
CA ILE A 77 -6.77 -4.65 -8.09
C ILE A 77 -6.06 -5.39 -6.94
N ILE A 78 -6.42 -5.08 -5.69
CA ILE A 78 -5.85 -5.75 -4.52
C ILE A 78 -6.22 -7.24 -4.50
N LEU A 79 -7.48 -7.58 -4.77
CA LEU A 79 -7.94 -8.96 -4.84
C LEU A 79 -7.21 -9.75 -5.95
N ASP A 80 -6.99 -9.14 -7.12
CA ASP A 80 -6.25 -9.77 -8.21
C ASP A 80 -4.79 -10.04 -7.83
N ILE A 81 -4.14 -9.09 -7.14
CA ILE A 81 -2.80 -9.29 -6.57
C ILE A 81 -2.80 -10.46 -5.57
N LEU A 82 -3.75 -10.50 -4.64
CA LEU A 82 -3.86 -11.57 -3.64
C LEU A 82 -4.08 -12.94 -4.29
N ARG A 83 -4.95 -13.05 -5.29
CA ARG A 83 -5.20 -14.28 -6.06
C ARG A 83 -3.95 -14.75 -6.80
N LYS A 84 -3.24 -13.83 -7.45
CA LYS A 84 -1.99 -14.11 -8.17
C LYS A 84 -0.90 -14.63 -7.22
N GLN A 85 -0.79 -14.05 -6.02
CA GLN A 85 0.24 -14.40 -5.05
C GLN A 85 -0.04 -15.68 -4.27
N ASN A 86 -1.29 -16.16 -4.24
CA ASN A 86 -1.71 -17.30 -3.42
C ASN A 86 -2.60 -18.27 -4.25
N PRO A 87 -2.03 -18.92 -5.27
CA PRO A 87 -2.79 -19.83 -6.13
C PRO A 87 -3.41 -20.97 -5.30
N GLY A 88 -4.71 -21.21 -5.49
CA GLY A 88 -5.45 -22.24 -4.78
C GLY A 88 -6.21 -21.78 -3.53
N ARG A 89 -5.91 -20.57 -3.02
CA ARG A 89 -6.72 -19.95 -1.95
C ARG A 89 -7.98 -19.33 -2.54
N LYS A 90 -9.11 -19.46 -1.82
CA LYS A 90 -10.37 -18.77 -2.18
C LYS A 90 -10.37 -17.38 -1.56
N PHE A 91 -10.68 -16.38 -2.38
CA PHE A 91 -10.87 -14.99 -1.97
C PHE A 91 -12.31 -14.57 -2.28
N ALA A 92 -12.74 -13.43 -1.75
CA ALA A 92 -14.00 -12.83 -2.14
C ALA A 92 -14.05 -12.53 -3.65
N ASP A 93 -15.26 -12.45 -4.20
CA ASP A 93 -15.47 -11.93 -5.55
C ASP A 93 -15.15 -10.43 -5.61
N ASN A 94 -14.97 -9.93 -6.82
CA ASN A 94 -14.79 -8.51 -7.07
C ASN A 94 -15.99 -7.71 -6.56
N PHE A 95 -15.71 -6.55 -5.96
CA PHE A 95 -16.74 -5.72 -5.32
C PHE A 95 -16.58 -4.22 -5.56
N HIS A 96 -15.42 -3.74 -6.02
CA HIS A 96 -15.21 -2.32 -6.28
C HIS A 96 -14.04 -2.04 -7.24
N ASN A 97 -14.37 -1.50 -8.42
CA ASN A 97 -13.42 -1.28 -9.53
C ASN A 97 -13.33 0.16 -10.05
N ASP A 98 -13.89 1.14 -9.33
CA ASP A 98 -13.84 2.53 -9.77
C ASP A 98 -12.39 2.99 -9.97
N GLU A 99 -12.17 3.81 -11.00
CA GLU A 99 -10.87 4.42 -11.26
C GLU A 99 -10.70 5.69 -10.43
N TYR A 100 -9.46 6.01 -10.05
CA TYR A 100 -9.20 7.26 -9.33
C TYR A 100 -9.45 8.46 -10.26
N PRO A 101 -10.34 9.40 -9.90
CA PRO A 101 -10.88 10.37 -10.85
C PRO A 101 -9.92 11.52 -11.20
N VAL A 102 -8.73 11.56 -10.60
CA VAL A 102 -7.78 12.67 -10.77
C VAL A 102 -6.36 12.19 -10.98
N THR A 103 -5.63 12.92 -11.83
CA THR A 103 -4.18 12.75 -11.99
C THR A 103 -3.44 13.62 -10.99
N VAL A 104 -2.65 13.01 -10.11
CA VAL A 104 -1.78 13.73 -9.17
C VAL A 104 -0.49 14.13 -9.88
N LYS A 105 -0.39 15.38 -10.34
CA LYS A 105 0.77 15.88 -11.10
C LYS A 105 2.10 15.93 -10.31
N PRO A 106 2.14 16.24 -8.99
CA PRO A 106 3.40 16.40 -8.26
C PRO A 106 4.13 15.09 -7.86
N ILE A 107 3.70 13.90 -8.29
CA ILE A 107 4.27 12.60 -7.87
C ILE A 107 5.78 12.52 -8.17
N ALA A 108 6.21 13.06 -9.33
CA ALA A 108 7.59 12.97 -9.78
C ALA A 108 8.60 13.60 -8.80
N ARG A 109 8.19 14.64 -8.03
CA ARG A 109 9.05 15.24 -7.01
C ARG A 109 9.31 14.25 -5.88
N ALA A 110 8.29 13.58 -5.37
CA ALA A 110 8.44 12.61 -4.30
C ALA A 110 9.31 11.40 -4.74
N GLU A 111 9.08 10.87 -5.94
CA GLU A 111 9.91 9.76 -6.46
C GLU A 111 11.38 10.18 -6.65
N SER A 112 11.63 11.42 -7.07
CA SER A 112 12.99 11.96 -7.15
C SER A 112 13.67 12.02 -5.78
N LEU A 113 12.93 12.31 -4.70
CA LEU A 113 13.49 12.34 -3.34
C LEU A 113 13.87 10.94 -2.86
N LEU A 114 13.04 9.92 -3.15
CA LEU A 114 13.38 8.52 -2.88
C LEU A 114 14.71 8.13 -3.57
N LYS A 115 14.86 8.50 -4.85
CA LYS A 115 16.07 8.24 -5.63
C LYS A 115 17.30 8.93 -5.06
N ARG A 116 17.16 10.15 -4.55
CA ARG A 116 18.25 10.89 -3.90
C ARG A 116 18.70 10.25 -2.58
N LEU A 117 17.81 9.52 -1.90
CA LEU A 117 18.15 8.71 -0.73
C LEU A 117 18.70 7.32 -1.10
N GLY A 118 18.99 7.06 -2.38
CA GLY A 118 19.56 5.80 -2.85
C GLY A 118 18.55 4.68 -3.07
N ARG A 119 17.24 4.96 -2.98
CA ARG A 119 16.18 3.99 -3.30
C ARG A 119 15.95 3.95 -4.83
N PRO A 120 15.49 2.82 -5.40
CA PRO A 120 15.26 2.73 -6.86
C PRO A 120 14.06 3.56 -7.35
N GLY A 121 13.16 3.96 -6.45
CA GLY A 121 11.87 4.59 -6.74
C GLY A 121 10.82 4.03 -5.77
N TRP A 122 9.56 4.05 -6.19
CA TRP A 122 8.45 3.47 -5.41
C TRP A 122 8.53 1.94 -5.32
N ILE A 123 8.24 1.41 -4.14
CA ILE A 123 7.84 0.02 -3.95
C ILE A 123 6.48 -0.17 -4.65
N SER A 124 6.39 -1.22 -5.47
CA SER A 124 5.15 -1.53 -6.18
C SER A 124 4.04 -1.96 -5.21
N LEU A 125 2.78 -1.73 -5.59
CA LEU A 125 1.63 -2.22 -4.83
C LEU A 125 1.69 -3.75 -4.65
N GLU A 126 2.05 -4.49 -5.71
CA GLU A 126 2.19 -5.95 -5.65
C GLU A 126 3.20 -6.38 -4.58
N GLN A 127 4.38 -5.75 -4.54
CA GLN A 127 5.40 -6.03 -3.53
C GLN A 127 4.96 -5.65 -2.12
N SER A 128 4.32 -4.48 -1.96
CA SER A 128 3.83 -4.02 -0.66
C SER A 128 2.79 -4.96 -0.07
N ILE A 129 1.84 -5.44 -0.88
CA ILE A 129 0.84 -6.44 -0.47
C ILE A 129 1.49 -7.78 -0.14
N ALA A 130 2.52 -8.21 -0.90
CA ALA A 130 3.25 -9.44 -0.59
C ALA A 130 3.92 -9.38 0.79
N ILE A 131 4.53 -8.23 1.12
CA ILE A 131 5.17 -7.98 2.42
C ILE A 131 4.11 -7.86 3.53
N ASN A 132 3.02 -7.14 3.28
CA ASN A 132 1.94 -6.95 4.25
C ASN A 132 1.36 -8.29 4.73
N THR A 133 1.20 -9.25 3.81
CA THR A 133 0.63 -10.58 4.08
C THR A 133 1.67 -11.65 4.42
N GLU A 134 2.96 -11.32 4.52
CA GLU A 134 4.03 -12.32 4.70
C GLU A 134 3.84 -13.17 5.97
N HIS A 135 3.33 -12.55 7.04
CA HIS A 135 3.05 -13.18 8.32
C HIS A 135 1.85 -14.15 8.32
N LEU A 136 0.98 -14.08 7.30
CA LEU A 136 -0.20 -14.95 7.19
C LEU A 136 0.10 -16.25 6.45
N LYS A 137 1.13 -16.27 5.60
CA LYS A 137 1.50 -17.43 4.79
C LYS A 137 2.10 -18.58 5.61
N THR A 138 2.59 -18.30 6.82
CA THR A 138 3.18 -19.28 7.72
C THR A 138 2.15 -20.02 8.58
N LEU A 139 0.90 -19.53 8.63
CA LEU A 139 -0.17 -20.10 9.48
C LEU A 139 -0.92 -21.26 8.82
N ASP A 140 -0.83 -21.44 7.49
CA ASP A 140 -1.51 -22.50 6.75
C ASP A 140 -0.76 -23.87 6.79
N VAL A 141 0.33 -23.98 7.56
CA VAL A 141 1.20 -25.19 7.65
C VAL A 141 1.20 -25.81 9.06
N ALA A 142 0.30 -25.37 9.96
CA ALA A 142 0.11 -25.94 11.30
C ALA A 142 -1.30 -26.54 11.44
#